data_AF-A0AAN6HJX7-F1
#
_entry.id   AF-A0AAN6HJX7-F1
#
_cell.length_a   1.000
_cell.length_b   1.000
_cell.length_c   1.000
_cell.angle_alpha   90.00
_cell.angle_beta   90.00
_cell.angle_gamma   90.00
#
_symmetry.space_group_name_H-M   'P 1'
#
loop_
_entity.id
_entity.type
_entity.pdbx_description
1 polymer ?
#
loop_
_entity_poly.entity_id
_entity_poly.type
_entity_poly.pdbx_seq_one_letter_code
_entity_poly.pdbx_strand_id
1 'polypeptide(L)'
;MEDTEIQDALATLRPLLVVNFLEGDAFKEYTDAIVDEALPSDRLGFVKTTFGAAVTLAVRALLCPICWLAPTNVAIDHFASRVDSRSAMITANCNEGNQVGEAPRVYPRFVVHVYHMKHECTAFQRLVQNPDQGDNAAPSSFFGPPSKWKLHLSRVHRLLTLFHSPKVRSLNQDDAPVLYHLQQGIDKNLEMADLRALVTGTIDWETFSSSKGCDIAMKTDGKYLDDVVRRAEILCATPVRSENDKRIKRFKLHAKGFAVDKAANMTRPSLYCVWGDNLSPLFVVSNVYKRGK
;
A
#
# COMPACT_ATOMS: atom_id res chain seq x y z
N MET A 1 55.89 29.78 -3.53
CA MET A 1 54.60 29.70 -4.25
C MET A 1 54.45 28.23 -4.54
N GLU A 2 53.76 27.53 -3.63
CA GLU A 2 53.67 26.08 -3.60
C GLU A 2 52.43 25.68 -4.41
N ASP A 3 52.65 25.01 -5.53
CA ASP A 3 51.59 24.43 -6.35
C ASP A 3 50.97 23.26 -5.58
N THR A 4 49.73 23.46 -5.12
CA THR A 4 48.95 22.41 -4.46
C THR A 4 48.20 21.63 -5.53
N GLU A 5 48.74 20.47 -5.92
CA GLU A 5 48.04 19.48 -6.73
C GLU A 5 46.78 19.00 -5.98
N ILE A 6 45.61 19.34 -6.53
CA ILE A 6 44.35 18.73 -6.11
C ILE A 6 44.34 17.31 -6.71
N GLN A 7 44.60 16.31 -5.87
CA GLN A 7 44.33 14.92 -6.22
C GLN A 7 42.83 14.74 -6.43
N ASP A 8 42.43 14.58 -7.70
CA ASP A 8 41.09 14.17 -8.10
C ASP A 8 40.85 12.75 -7.58
N ALA A 9 40.23 12.65 -6.40
CA ALA A 9 39.74 11.40 -5.88
C ALA A 9 38.63 10.91 -6.82
N LEU A 10 38.96 9.95 -7.69
CA LEU A 10 38.02 9.22 -8.53
C LEU A 10 36.80 8.84 -7.69
N ALA A 11 35.67 9.51 -7.95
CA ALA A 11 34.42 9.25 -7.25
C ALA A 11 34.05 7.79 -7.47
N THR A 12 34.31 6.94 -6.47
CA THR A 12 33.91 5.54 -6.47
C THR A 12 32.38 5.50 -6.51
N LEU A 13 31.83 5.41 -7.71
CA LEU A 13 30.40 5.16 -7.93
C LEU A 13 30.08 3.89 -7.16
N ARG A 14 29.13 3.97 -6.21
CA ARG A 14 28.64 2.77 -5.53
C ARG A 14 28.17 1.80 -6.61
N PRO A 15 28.63 0.54 -6.60
CA PRO A 15 28.14 -0.44 -7.55
C PRO A 15 26.62 -0.51 -7.46
N LEU A 16 25.95 -0.40 -8.60
CA LEU A 16 24.51 -0.61 -8.68
C LEU A 16 24.23 -2.03 -8.17
N LEU A 17 23.31 -2.15 -7.22
CA LEU A 17 22.88 -3.45 -6.72
C LEU A 17 22.17 -4.18 -7.85
N VAL A 18 22.89 -5.04 -8.56
CA VAL A 18 22.32 -6.01 -9.50
C VAL A 18 21.90 -7.20 -8.65
N VAL A 19 20.60 -7.31 -8.37
CA VAL A 19 20.05 -8.48 -7.69
C VAL A 19 19.49 -9.42 -8.74
N ASN A 20 20.05 -10.64 -8.81
CA ASN A 20 19.44 -11.72 -9.55
C ASN A 20 18.33 -12.34 -8.69
N PHE A 21 17.08 -12.11 -9.11
CA PHE A 21 15.89 -12.58 -8.42
C PHE A 21 15.82 -14.11 -8.28
N LEU A 22 16.55 -14.85 -9.13
CA LEU A 22 16.54 -16.31 -9.17
C LEU A 22 17.66 -16.96 -8.32
N GLU A 23 18.58 -16.17 -7.74
CA GLU A 23 19.79 -16.68 -7.05
C GLU A 23 19.72 -16.57 -5.52
N GLY A 24 18.57 -16.84 -4.91
CA GLY A 24 18.41 -16.83 -3.44
C GLY A 24 17.61 -18.01 -2.88
N ASP A 25 18.20 -18.76 -1.94
CA ASP A 25 17.59 -19.97 -1.37
C ASP A 25 16.40 -19.68 -0.43
N ALA A 26 16.38 -18.53 0.24
CA ALA A 26 15.42 -18.24 1.32
C ALA A 26 13.97 -18.00 0.85
N PHE A 27 13.73 -17.84 -0.45
CA PHE A 27 12.40 -17.56 -1.01
C PHE A 27 12.13 -18.29 -2.32
N LYS A 28 12.88 -19.36 -2.63
CA LYS A 28 12.81 -20.03 -3.94
C LYS A 28 11.38 -20.42 -4.32
N GLU A 29 10.63 -21.08 -3.44
CA GLU A 29 9.23 -21.46 -3.70
C GLU A 29 8.30 -20.26 -3.92
N TYR A 30 8.48 -19.17 -3.16
CA TYR A 30 7.68 -17.95 -3.32
C TYR A 30 8.05 -17.21 -4.62
N THR A 31 9.33 -17.17 -4.96
CA THR A 31 9.83 -16.59 -6.21
C THR A 31 9.37 -17.40 -7.41
N ASP A 32 9.45 -18.72 -7.35
CA ASP A 32 9.00 -19.64 -8.41
C ASP A 32 7.48 -19.49 -8.60
N ALA A 33 6.70 -19.41 -7.51
CA ALA A 33 5.27 -19.14 -7.58
C ALA A 33 4.94 -17.77 -8.22
N ILE A 34 5.74 -16.72 -7.94
CA ILE A 34 5.61 -15.42 -8.61
C ILE A 34 5.91 -15.53 -10.12
N VAL A 35 6.97 -16.26 -10.48
CA VAL A 35 7.40 -16.44 -11.87
C VAL A 35 6.38 -17.25 -12.66
N ASP A 36 5.89 -18.36 -12.12
CA ASP A 36 4.87 -19.21 -12.72
C ASP A 36 3.56 -18.44 -12.94
N GLU A 37 3.19 -17.56 -12.01
CA GLU A 37 2.03 -16.69 -12.19
C GLU A 37 2.26 -15.59 -13.25
N ALA A 38 3.46 -15.01 -13.29
CA ALA A 38 3.82 -13.91 -14.20
C ALA A 38 3.99 -14.37 -15.65
N LEU A 39 4.43 -15.61 -15.86
CA LEU A 39 4.81 -16.19 -17.13
C LEU A 39 4.08 -17.53 -17.33
N PRO A 40 2.74 -17.53 -17.54
CA PRO A 40 2.05 -18.74 -17.94
C PRO A 40 2.69 -19.29 -19.23
N SER A 41 2.80 -20.62 -19.33
CA SER A 41 3.43 -21.33 -20.46
C SER A 41 2.86 -20.91 -21.83
N ASP A 42 1.63 -20.39 -21.83
CA ASP A 42 0.93 -19.88 -23.00
C ASP A 42 1.11 -18.36 -23.13
N ARG A 43 2.03 -17.94 -24.01
CA ARG A 43 2.37 -16.53 -24.31
C ARG A 43 1.21 -15.66 -24.83
N LEU A 44 0.00 -16.19 -24.97
CA LEU A 44 -1.20 -15.45 -25.39
C LEU A 44 -1.88 -14.67 -24.24
N GLY A 45 -1.53 -14.95 -22.97
CA GLY A 45 -2.17 -14.37 -21.78
C GLY A 45 -1.41 -13.22 -21.11
N PHE A 46 -0.41 -12.60 -21.75
CA PHE A 46 0.42 -11.56 -21.11
C PHE A 46 -0.37 -10.29 -20.78
N VAL A 47 -0.99 -10.25 -19.59
CA VAL A 47 -1.67 -9.07 -19.08
C VAL A 47 -0.66 -8.24 -18.28
N LYS A 48 -0.30 -7.07 -18.81
CA LYS A 48 0.76 -6.17 -18.30
C LYS A 48 0.67 -5.86 -16.80
N THR A 49 -0.54 -5.71 -16.27
CA THR A 49 -0.76 -5.44 -14.84
C THR A 49 -0.47 -6.67 -13.98
N THR A 50 -0.59 -7.88 -14.53
CA THR A 50 -0.20 -9.14 -13.86
C THR A 50 1.32 -9.24 -13.76
N PHE A 51 2.04 -8.96 -14.85
CA PHE A 51 3.51 -8.85 -14.82
C PHE A 51 3.97 -7.75 -13.86
N GLY A 52 3.33 -6.58 -13.89
CA GLY A 52 3.62 -5.49 -12.96
C GLY A 52 3.45 -5.91 -11.49
N ALA A 53 2.33 -6.58 -11.15
CA ALA A 53 2.08 -7.06 -9.80
C ALA A 53 3.09 -8.12 -9.36
N ALA A 54 3.41 -9.09 -10.23
CA ALA A 54 4.42 -10.10 -9.97
C ALA A 54 5.81 -9.49 -9.73
N VAL A 55 6.23 -8.55 -10.59
CA VAL A 55 7.47 -7.79 -10.38
C VAL A 55 7.43 -7.05 -9.04
N THR A 56 6.33 -6.42 -8.64
CA THR A 56 6.23 -5.78 -7.31
C THR A 56 6.42 -6.78 -6.18
N LEU A 57 5.83 -7.97 -6.27
CA LEU A 57 5.95 -8.99 -5.24
C LEU A 57 7.37 -9.54 -5.17
N ALA A 58 8.03 -9.73 -6.32
CA ALA A 58 9.43 -10.14 -6.41
C ALA A 58 10.35 -9.06 -5.85
N VAL A 59 10.17 -7.80 -6.26
CA VAL A 59 10.93 -6.65 -5.76
C VAL A 59 10.69 -6.49 -4.27
N ARG A 60 9.47 -6.70 -3.78
CA ARG A 60 9.15 -6.69 -2.35
C ARG A 60 9.89 -7.78 -1.60
N ALA A 61 10.00 -8.99 -2.14
CA ALA A 61 10.74 -10.08 -1.49
C ALA A 61 12.19 -9.67 -1.21
N LEU A 62 12.78 -8.85 -2.07
CA LEU A 62 14.15 -8.34 -1.92
C LEU A 62 14.26 -6.99 -1.19
N LEU A 63 13.26 -6.12 -1.34
CA LEU A 63 13.28 -4.72 -0.93
C LEU A 63 11.98 -4.38 -0.19
N CYS A 64 12.07 -4.08 1.10
CA CYS A 64 10.93 -3.65 1.88
C CYS A 64 11.24 -2.44 2.73
N PRO A 65 10.36 -1.43 2.79
CA PRO A 65 9.05 -1.29 2.11
C PRO A 65 9.14 -0.68 0.69
N ILE A 66 8.08 -0.80 -0.12
CA ILE A 66 8.03 -0.27 -1.50
C ILE A 66 6.96 0.79 -1.67
N CYS A 67 7.27 1.84 -2.44
CA CYS A 67 6.29 2.81 -2.91
C CYS A 67 5.91 2.54 -4.37
N TRP A 68 4.63 2.28 -4.62
CA TRP A 68 4.08 2.10 -5.97
C TRP A 68 3.29 3.33 -6.40
N LEU A 69 3.49 3.77 -7.63
CA LEU A 69 2.94 5.03 -8.12
C LEU A 69 2.30 4.86 -9.50
N ALA A 70 1.19 5.55 -9.73
CA ALA A 70 0.52 5.56 -11.03
C ALA A 70 -0.18 6.90 -11.28
N PRO A 71 -0.43 7.30 -12.54
CA PRO A 71 -0.87 8.66 -12.87
C PRO A 71 -2.27 9.03 -12.33
N THR A 72 -3.14 8.05 -12.07
CA THR A 72 -4.53 8.29 -11.67
C THR A 72 -4.96 7.34 -10.55
N ASN A 73 -5.91 7.76 -9.70
CA ASN A 73 -6.49 6.90 -8.65
C ASN A 73 -7.04 5.59 -9.24
N VAL A 74 -7.74 5.66 -10.38
CA VAL A 74 -8.27 4.46 -11.07
C VAL A 74 -7.16 3.49 -11.46
N ALA A 75 -6.02 3.99 -11.96
CA ALA A 75 -4.88 3.13 -12.25
C ALA A 75 -4.31 2.49 -10.98
N ILE A 76 -4.27 3.24 -9.88
CA ILE A 76 -3.82 2.73 -8.59
C ILE A 76 -4.79 1.68 -8.04
N ASP A 77 -6.09 1.91 -8.10
CA ASP A 77 -7.09 0.97 -7.59
C ASP A 77 -6.99 -0.39 -8.27
N HIS A 78 -6.96 -0.40 -9.62
CA HIS A 78 -6.79 -1.63 -10.39
C HIS A 78 -5.49 -2.35 -10.05
N PHE A 79 -4.41 -1.59 -9.85
CA PHE A 79 -3.11 -2.14 -9.55
C PHE A 79 -3.04 -2.69 -8.13
N ALA A 80 -3.41 -1.90 -7.13
CA ALA A 80 -3.41 -2.28 -5.72
C ALA A 80 -4.30 -3.49 -5.48
N SER A 81 -5.51 -3.51 -6.06
CA SER A 81 -6.41 -4.67 -5.99
C SER A 81 -5.78 -5.92 -6.62
N ARG A 82 -5.04 -5.75 -7.72
CA ARG A 82 -4.32 -6.87 -8.33
C ARG A 82 -3.17 -7.37 -7.47
N VAL A 83 -2.34 -6.49 -6.91
CA VAL A 83 -1.25 -6.89 -6.02
C VAL A 83 -1.79 -7.59 -4.78
N ASP A 84 -2.85 -7.07 -4.16
CA ASP A 84 -3.48 -7.65 -2.97
C ASP A 84 -4.06 -9.04 -3.27
N SER A 85 -4.87 -9.17 -4.34
CA SER A 85 -5.45 -10.46 -4.74
C SER A 85 -4.42 -11.51 -5.15
N ARG A 86 -3.39 -11.12 -5.93
CA ARG A 86 -2.33 -12.04 -6.33
C ARG A 86 -1.44 -12.43 -5.16
N SER A 87 -1.11 -11.48 -4.30
CA SER A 87 -0.38 -11.80 -3.08
C SER A 87 -1.14 -12.79 -2.22
N ALA A 88 -2.46 -12.63 -2.07
CA ALA A 88 -3.29 -13.58 -1.33
C ALA A 88 -3.32 -14.97 -1.98
N MET A 89 -3.44 -15.03 -3.31
CA MET A 89 -3.45 -16.28 -4.06
C MET A 89 -2.11 -17.02 -3.98
N ILE A 90 -0.99 -16.33 -4.20
CA ILE A 90 0.36 -16.90 -4.05
C ILE A 90 0.56 -17.42 -2.63
N THR A 91 0.18 -16.65 -1.62
CA THR A 91 0.28 -17.09 -0.24
C THR A 91 -0.57 -18.33 0.04
N ALA A 92 -1.80 -18.38 -0.48
CA ALA A 92 -2.66 -19.56 -0.31
C ALA A 92 -2.03 -20.80 -0.95
N ASN A 93 -1.46 -20.68 -2.14
CA ASN A 93 -0.79 -21.78 -2.83
C ASN A 93 0.49 -22.24 -2.09
N CYS A 94 1.32 -21.31 -1.63
CA CYS A 94 2.54 -21.66 -0.87
C CYS A 94 2.24 -22.30 0.49
N ASN A 95 1.07 -22.00 1.08
CA ASN A 95 0.66 -22.56 2.36
C ASN A 95 -0.23 -23.81 2.20
N GLU A 96 -0.52 -24.24 0.98
CA GLU A 96 -1.36 -25.41 0.72
C GLU A 96 -0.69 -26.67 1.29
N GLY A 97 -1.40 -27.38 2.17
CA GLY A 97 -0.88 -28.60 2.82
C GLY A 97 -0.03 -28.37 4.08
N ASN A 98 0.37 -27.12 4.39
CA ASN A 98 1.09 -26.81 5.62
C ASN A 98 0.14 -26.76 6.82
N GLN A 99 0.48 -27.44 7.92
CA GLN A 99 -0.32 -27.34 9.15
C GLN A 99 -0.11 -25.99 9.83
N VAL A 100 -1.12 -25.57 10.60
CA VAL A 100 -1.04 -24.31 11.36
C VAL A 100 0.09 -24.40 12.39
N GLY A 101 1.14 -23.59 12.19
CA GLY A 101 2.30 -23.51 13.09
C GLY A 101 3.59 -24.12 12.55
N GLU A 102 3.55 -24.78 11.39
CA GLU A 102 4.74 -25.23 10.68
C GLU A 102 5.40 -24.05 9.95
N ALA A 103 6.71 -23.93 10.11
CA ALA A 103 7.53 -22.88 9.51
C ALA A 103 8.28 -23.41 8.28
N PRO A 104 8.52 -22.57 7.25
CA PRO A 104 8.16 -21.16 7.14
C PRO A 104 6.80 -20.92 6.46
N ARG A 105 5.88 -20.21 7.14
CA ARG A 105 4.59 -19.80 6.56
C ARG A 105 4.72 -18.48 5.81
N VAL A 106 4.11 -18.39 4.64
CA VAL A 106 4.07 -17.16 3.82
C VAL A 106 2.84 -16.34 4.21
N TYR A 107 2.93 -15.00 4.13
CA TYR A 107 1.83 -14.08 4.43
C TYR A 107 1.58 -13.14 3.24
N PRO A 108 0.32 -12.76 2.94
CA PRO A 108 -0.01 -11.81 1.92
C PRO A 108 0.47 -10.42 2.35
N ARG A 109 0.80 -9.59 1.37
CA ARG A 109 1.43 -8.30 1.63
C ARG A 109 0.42 -7.27 2.12
N PHE A 110 0.85 -6.44 3.06
CA PHE A 110 0.05 -5.34 3.56
C PHE A 110 0.07 -4.15 2.57
N VAL A 111 -0.89 -4.16 1.65
CA VAL A 111 -1.08 -3.13 0.61
C VAL A 111 -2.02 -2.02 1.10
N VAL A 112 -1.64 -0.76 0.87
CA VAL A 112 -2.46 0.41 1.20
C VAL A 112 -2.50 1.39 0.02
N HIS A 113 -3.69 1.70 -0.48
CA HIS A 113 -3.92 2.83 -1.39
C HIS A 113 -4.20 4.10 -0.57
N VAL A 114 -3.44 5.16 -0.86
CA VAL A 114 -3.57 6.43 -0.19
C VAL A 114 -4.40 7.43 -0.98
N TYR A 115 -5.44 7.95 -0.31
CA TYR A 115 -6.20 9.10 -0.78
C TYR A 115 -5.85 10.39 -0.04
N HIS A 116 -6.51 11.48 -0.42
CA HIS A 116 -6.40 12.76 0.28
C HIS A 116 -6.86 12.57 1.74
N MET A 117 -6.03 12.96 2.72
CA MET A 117 -6.35 12.74 4.15
C MET A 117 -7.72 13.27 4.56
N LYS A 118 -8.08 14.50 4.15
CA LYS A 118 -9.43 15.04 4.40
C LYS A 118 -10.55 14.10 3.93
N HIS A 119 -10.39 13.46 2.78
CA HIS A 119 -11.39 12.52 2.26
C HIS A 119 -11.41 11.23 3.09
N GLU A 120 -10.24 10.73 3.52
CA GLU A 120 -10.13 9.56 4.41
C GLU A 120 -10.79 9.82 5.78
N CYS A 121 -10.50 10.95 6.43
CA CYS A 121 -11.13 11.32 7.71
C CYS A 121 -12.65 11.48 7.57
N THR A 122 -13.11 12.21 6.55
CA THR A 122 -14.56 12.39 6.32
C THR A 122 -15.25 11.06 5.99
N ALA A 123 -14.62 10.19 5.18
CA ALA A 123 -15.15 8.88 4.87
C ALA A 123 -15.20 7.98 6.10
N PHE A 124 -14.18 8.01 6.96
CA PHE A 124 -14.17 7.27 8.22
C PHE A 124 -15.33 7.68 9.12
N GLN A 125 -15.48 8.99 9.37
CA GLN A 125 -16.56 9.51 10.22
C GLN A 125 -17.95 9.11 9.70
N ARG A 126 -18.14 9.20 8.38
CA ARG A 126 -19.41 8.83 7.74
C ARG A 126 -19.68 7.33 7.75
N LEU A 127 -18.65 6.48 7.63
CA LEU A 127 -18.81 5.03 7.73
C LEU A 127 -19.07 4.56 9.16
N VAL A 128 -18.48 5.24 10.15
CA VAL A 128 -18.76 4.96 11.56
C VAL A 128 -20.19 5.37 11.92
N GLN A 129 -20.72 6.44 11.32
CA GLN A 129 -22.12 6.87 11.46
C GLN A 129 -23.11 5.98 10.70
N ASN A 130 -22.80 5.69 9.44
CA ASN A 130 -23.62 4.90 8.54
C ASN A 130 -22.72 3.94 7.76
N PRO A 131 -22.59 2.69 8.22
CA PRO A 131 -21.64 1.74 7.65
C PRO A 131 -21.99 1.28 6.23
N ASP A 132 -23.23 1.47 5.77
CA ASP A 132 -23.70 1.02 4.45
C ASP A 132 -23.34 1.99 3.31
N GLN A 133 -22.69 3.11 3.61
CA GLN A 133 -22.30 4.09 2.58
C GLN A 133 -21.22 3.59 1.62
N GLY A 134 -20.36 2.65 2.07
CA GLY A 134 -19.26 2.13 1.26
C GLY A 134 -18.43 3.25 0.62
N ASP A 135 -18.25 3.21 -0.70
CA ASP A 135 -17.53 4.21 -1.49
C ASP A 135 -18.15 5.62 -1.43
N ASN A 136 -19.45 5.74 -1.14
CA ASN A 136 -20.16 7.01 -1.09
C ASN A 136 -19.88 7.80 0.20
N ALA A 137 -19.10 7.24 1.12
CA ALA A 137 -18.71 7.90 2.35
C ALA A 137 -17.78 9.10 2.10
N ALA A 138 -17.04 9.15 1.00
CA ALA A 138 -16.17 10.27 0.70
C ALA A 138 -16.97 11.58 0.46
N PRO A 139 -16.36 12.76 0.73
CA PRO A 139 -17.03 14.03 0.51
C PRO A 139 -17.41 14.21 -0.97
N SER A 140 -18.67 14.60 -1.21
CA SER A 140 -19.16 15.08 -2.50
C SER A 140 -19.08 16.60 -2.52
N SER A 141 -18.51 17.17 -3.58
CA SER A 141 -18.57 18.62 -3.81
C SER A 141 -19.79 18.94 -4.67
N PHE A 142 -20.56 19.96 -4.30
CA PHE A 142 -21.64 20.48 -5.16
C PHE A 142 -21.11 21.20 -6.41
N PHE A 143 -19.91 21.79 -6.33
CA PHE A 143 -19.31 22.59 -7.40
C PHE A 143 -18.08 21.94 -8.05
N GLY A 144 -17.81 20.67 -7.75
CA GLY A 144 -16.61 19.98 -8.21
C GLY A 144 -16.89 18.53 -8.58
N PRO A 145 -15.94 17.89 -9.29
CA PRO A 145 -16.08 16.48 -9.63
C PRO A 145 -16.16 15.63 -8.35
N PRO A 146 -16.91 14.52 -8.39
CA PRO A 146 -17.05 13.64 -7.24
C PRO A 146 -15.70 13.09 -6.80
N SER A 147 -15.57 12.80 -5.50
CA SER A 147 -14.37 12.18 -4.96
C SER A 147 -14.15 10.82 -5.64
N LYS A 148 -12.93 10.61 -6.16
CA LYS A 148 -12.49 9.32 -6.72
C LYS A 148 -12.01 8.36 -5.62
N TRP A 149 -12.48 8.56 -4.39
CA TRP A 149 -12.10 7.72 -3.26
C TRP A 149 -12.86 6.39 -3.34
N LYS A 150 -12.19 5.31 -2.97
CA LYS A 150 -12.74 3.97 -2.89
C LYS A 150 -12.41 3.39 -1.53
N LEU A 151 -13.36 2.67 -0.94
CA LEU A 151 -13.16 2.04 0.35
C LEU A 151 -12.09 0.95 0.22
N HIS A 152 -12.19 0.08 -0.78
CA HIS A 152 -11.26 -1.05 -0.95
C HIS A 152 -9.78 -0.62 -0.93
N LEU A 153 -8.99 -1.24 -0.04
CA LEU A 153 -7.56 -0.96 0.20
C LEU A 153 -7.20 0.46 0.66
N SER A 154 -8.17 1.34 0.91
CA SER A 154 -7.93 2.63 1.55
C SER A 154 -7.40 2.49 2.98
N ARG A 155 -6.90 3.61 3.54
CA ARG A 155 -6.52 3.67 4.95
C ARG A 155 -7.70 3.32 5.85
N VAL A 156 -8.90 3.79 5.50
CA VAL A 156 -10.14 3.56 6.24
C VAL A 156 -10.54 2.10 6.22
N HIS A 157 -10.48 1.42 5.08
CA HIS A 157 -10.79 -0.01 5.01
C HIS A 157 -9.87 -0.84 5.90
N ARG A 158 -8.57 -0.55 5.88
CA ARG A 158 -7.61 -1.22 6.77
C ARG A 158 -7.88 -0.90 8.23
N LEU A 159 -8.21 0.35 8.56
CA LEU A 159 -8.53 0.75 9.92
C LEU A 159 -9.83 0.09 10.44
N LEU A 160 -10.89 0.03 9.61
CA LEU A 160 -12.13 -0.68 9.96
C LEU A 160 -11.90 -2.18 10.19
N THR A 161 -10.98 -2.77 9.43
CA THR A 161 -10.55 -4.17 9.64
C THR A 161 -9.92 -4.33 11.02
N LEU A 162 -9.04 -3.41 11.40
CA LEU A 162 -8.38 -3.42 12.72
C LEU A 162 -9.36 -3.18 13.86
N PHE A 163 -10.43 -2.41 13.65
CA PHE A 163 -11.51 -2.19 14.62
C PHE A 163 -12.54 -3.32 14.68
N HIS A 164 -12.31 -4.46 14.01
CA HIS A 164 -13.23 -5.59 13.97
C HIS A 164 -14.61 -5.25 13.37
N SER A 165 -14.67 -4.32 12.42
CA SER A 165 -15.95 -3.95 11.78
C SER A 165 -16.53 -5.14 11.00
N PRO A 166 -17.81 -5.50 11.19
CA PRO A 166 -18.45 -6.58 10.46
C PRO A 166 -18.73 -6.23 8.99
N LYS A 167 -18.54 -4.97 8.58
CA LYS A 167 -18.77 -4.49 7.20
C LYS A 167 -17.57 -4.69 6.28
N VAL A 168 -16.43 -5.08 6.83
CA VAL A 168 -15.23 -5.44 6.08
C VAL A 168 -14.81 -6.85 6.46
N ARG A 169 -13.95 -7.48 5.64
CA ARG A 169 -13.40 -8.80 5.96
C ARG A 169 -12.61 -8.72 7.26
N SER A 170 -12.86 -9.64 8.20
CA SER A 170 -12.04 -9.80 9.41
C SER A 170 -10.62 -10.29 9.08
N LEU A 171 -9.66 -10.03 9.96
CA LEU A 171 -8.32 -10.58 9.83
C LEU A 171 -8.38 -12.12 9.88
N ASN A 172 -7.79 -12.76 8.89
CA ASN A 172 -7.60 -14.20 8.76
C ASN A 172 -6.22 -14.57 9.29
N GLN A 173 -6.05 -15.80 9.79
CA GLN A 173 -4.79 -16.36 10.31
C GLN A 173 -3.59 -16.17 9.38
N ASP A 174 -3.85 -16.10 8.07
CA ASP A 174 -2.83 -15.92 7.05
C ASP A 174 -2.49 -14.45 6.81
N ASP A 175 -3.18 -13.47 7.40
CA ASP A 175 -2.88 -12.05 7.19
C ASP A 175 -1.53 -11.64 7.81
N ALA A 176 -0.92 -10.59 7.24
CA ALA A 176 0.40 -10.13 7.65
C ALA A 176 0.50 -9.87 9.17
N PRO A 177 1.54 -10.38 9.88
CA PRO A 177 1.70 -10.22 11.33
C PRO A 177 1.65 -8.77 11.82
N VAL A 178 2.05 -7.82 10.96
CA VAL A 178 1.99 -6.38 11.25
C VAL A 178 0.55 -5.90 11.53
N LEU A 179 -0.46 -6.49 10.89
CA LEU A 179 -1.86 -6.15 11.11
C LEU A 179 -2.33 -6.59 12.49
N TYR A 180 -1.93 -7.79 12.93
CA TYR A 180 -2.22 -8.28 14.27
C TYR A 180 -1.58 -7.41 15.36
N HIS A 181 -0.32 -7.00 15.18
CA HIS A 181 0.31 -6.08 16.12
C HIS A 181 -0.41 -4.72 16.21
N LEU A 182 -0.90 -4.19 15.08
CA LEU A 182 -1.68 -2.96 15.08
C LEU A 182 -3.03 -3.13 15.76
N GLN A 183 -3.73 -4.22 15.47
CA GLN A 183 -5.03 -4.54 16.07
C GLN A 183 -4.91 -4.69 17.58
N GLN A 184 -3.93 -5.46 18.07
CA GLN A 184 -3.68 -5.59 19.51
C GLN A 184 -3.38 -4.24 20.19
N GLY A 185 -2.66 -3.34 19.51
CA GLY A 185 -2.41 -2.00 20.02
C GLY A 185 -3.67 -1.15 20.13
N ILE A 186 -4.58 -1.26 19.15
CA ILE A 186 -5.89 -0.61 19.16
C ILE A 186 -6.76 -1.19 20.27
N ASP A 187 -6.82 -2.52 20.41
CA ASP A 187 -7.66 -3.22 21.38
C ASP A 187 -7.26 -2.90 22.83
N LYS A 188 -5.94 -2.74 23.08
CA LYS A 188 -5.41 -2.34 24.40
C LYS A 188 -5.66 -0.86 24.74
N ASN A 189 -5.96 0.00 23.76
CA ASN A 189 -6.22 1.41 24.04
C ASN A 189 -7.65 1.59 24.61
N LEU A 190 -7.74 1.94 25.89
CA LEU A 190 -9.01 2.19 26.57
C LEU A 190 -9.75 3.41 26.01
N GLU A 191 -9.04 4.41 25.48
CA GLU A 191 -9.66 5.61 24.88
C GLU A 191 -10.47 5.29 23.61
N MET A 192 -10.20 4.14 22.99
CA MET A 192 -10.89 3.69 21.77
C MET A 192 -11.98 2.66 22.06
N ALA A 193 -12.30 2.37 23.33
CA ALA A 193 -13.29 1.37 23.70
C ALA A 193 -14.68 1.68 23.13
N ASP A 194 -15.14 2.93 23.27
CA ASP A 194 -16.44 3.35 22.74
C ASP A 194 -16.48 3.29 21.21
N LEU A 195 -15.39 3.68 20.55
CA LEU A 195 -15.30 3.61 19.09
C LEU A 195 -15.30 2.16 18.60
N ARG A 196 -14.58 1.25 19.29
CA ARG A 196 -14.64 -0.20 19.01
C ARG A 196 -16.05 -0.73 19.18
N ALA A 197 -16.72 -0.39 20.29
CA ALA A 197 -18.09 -0.81 20.55
C ALA A 197 -19.04 -0.31 19.46
N LEU A 198 -18.87 0.93 18.97
CA LEU A 198 -19.68 1.47 17.89
C LEU A 198 -19.42 0.75 16.56
N VAL A 199 -18.15 0.61 16.18
CA VAL A 199 -17.76 0.01 14.89
C VAL A 199 -18.13 -1.48 14.81
N THR A 200 -18.12 -2.18 15.94
CA THR A 200 -18.59 -3.58 16.04
C THR A 200 -20.12 -3.70 16.08
N GLY A 201 -20.85 -2.60 16.29
CA GLY A 201 -22.31 -2.57 16.40
C GLY A 201 -22.83 -2.90 17.80
N THR A 202 -21.98 -2.87 18.83
CA THR A 202 -22.36 -3.09 20.23
C THR A 202 -23.15 -1.91 20.80
N ILE A 203 -22.79 -0.68 20.38
CA ILE A 203 -23.52 0.54 20.71
C ILE A 203 -23.94 1.26 19.44
N ASP A 204 -24.97 2.10 19.53
CA ASP A 204 -25.42 2.94 18.43
C ASP A 204 -24.69 4.29 18.39
N TRP A 205 -24.90 5.01 17.29
CA TRP A 205 -24.30 6.33 17.09
C TRP A 205 -24.75 7.35 18.16
N GLU A 206 -26.00 7.28 18.62
CA GLU A 206 -26.54 8.23 19.60
C GLU A 206 -25.83 8.09 20.95
N THR A 207 -25.67 6.86 21.44
CA THR A 207 -24.92 6.53 22.65
C THR A 207 -23.46 6.94 22.52
N PHE A 208 -22.83 6.64 21.38
CA PHE A 208 -21.44 7.03 21.14
C PHE A 208 -21.28 8.55 21.11
N SER A 209 -22.15 9.27 20.41
CA SER A 209 -22.06 10.73 20.24
C SER A 209 -22.18 11.51 21.55
N SER A 210 -22.86 10.92 22.54
CA SER A 210 -23.02 11.46 23.89
C SER A 210 -21.86 11.08 24.83
N SER A 211 -20.97 10.18 24.41
CA SER A 211 -19.85 9.71 25.21
C SER A 211 -18.66 10.68 25.13
N LYS A 212 -17.88 10.75 26.22
CA LYS A 212 -16.61 11.48 26.24
C LYS A 212 -15.57 10.87 25.28
N GLY A 213 -15.74 9.60 24.92
CA GLY A 213 -14.91 8.88 23.97
C GLY A 213 -15.06 9.39 22.54
N CYS A 214 -16.20 9.99 22.18
CA CYS A 214 -16.43 10.53 20.83
C CYS A 214 -15.41 11.61 20.45
N ASP A 215 -15.23 12.63 21.29
CA ASP A 215 -14.30 13.74 21.00
C ASP A 215 -12.84 13.26 20.89
N ILE A 216 -12.47 12.29 21.73
CA ILE A 216 -11.12 11.73 21.76
C ILE A 216 -10.88 10.88 20.50
N ALA A 217 -11.83 10.01 20.16
CA ALA A 217 -11.80 9.17 18.96
C ALA A 217 -11.72 10.03 17.69
N MET A 218 -12.56 11.06 17.58
CA MET A 218 -12.63 11.92 16.39
C MET A 218 -11.42 12.85 16.22
N LYS A 219 -10.65 13.12 17.28
CA LYS A 219 -9.35 13.83 17.19
C LYS A 219 -8.18 12.89 16.90
N THR A 220 -8.36 11.60 17.16
CA THR A 220 -7.29 10.59 17.09
C THR A 220 -7.37 9.74 15.83
N ASP A 221 -8.51 9.73 15.12
CA ASP A 221 -8.71 9.04 13.84
C ASP A 221 -7.56 9.28 12.83
N GLY A 222 -7.12 10.53 12.72
CA GLY A 222 -6.06 10.94 11.81
C GLY A 222 -4.69 10.38 12.17
N LYS A 223 -4.45 10.02 13.44
CA LYS A 223 -3.22 9.36 13.89
C LYS A 223 -3.25 7.87 13.51
N TYR A 224 -4.36 7.18 13.73
CA TYR A 224 -4.49 5.77 13.34
C TYR A 224 -4.45 5.56 11.83
N LEU A 225 -5.10 6.44 11.07
CA LEU A 225 -5.00 6.45 9.61
C LEU A 225 -3.55 6.70 9.12
N ASP A 226 -2.74 7.44 9.88
CA ASP A 226 -1.31 7.63 9.59
C ASP A 226 -0.48 6.39 9.96
N ASP A 227 -0.78 5.75 11.10
CA ASP A 227 -0.09 4.53 11.52
C ASP A 227 -0.29 3.37 10.55
N VAL A 228 -1.48 3.26 9.93
CA VAL A 228 -1.74 2.34 8.82
C VAL A 228 -0.75 2.55 7.66
N VAL A 229 -0.47 3.80 7.29
CA VAL A 229 0.49 4.11 6.21
C VAL A 229 1.92 3.78 6.61
N ARG A 230 2.32 4.12 7.83
CA ARG A 230 3.69 3.88 8.34
C ARG A 230 4.06 2.41 8.35
N ARG A 231 3.06 1.54 8.50
CA ARG A 231 3.22 0.09 8.60
C ARG A 231 3.01 -0.63 7.27
N ALA A 232 2.57 0.07 6.24
CA ALA A 232 2.33 -0.50 4.92
C ALA A 232 3.62 -1.09 4.34
N GLU A 233 3.52 -2.29 3.77
CA GLU A 233 4.64 -2.91 3.07
C GLU A 233 4.72 -2.43 1.62
N ILE A 234 3.54 -2.18 1.03
CA ILE A 234 3.38 -1.62 -0.31
C ILE A 234 2.42 -0.44 -0.19
N LEU A 235 2.95 0.76 -0.42
CA LEU A 235 2.16 1.99 -0.41
C LEU A 235 1.87 2.45 -1.84
N CYS A 236 0.60 2.50 -2.21
CA CYS A 236 0.17 2.94 -3.53
C CYS A 236 -0.35 4.39 -3.50
N ALA A 237 0.19 5.27 -4.34
CA ALA A 237 -0.21 6.68 -4.39
C ALA A 237 -0.09 7.30 -5.79
N THR A 238 -0.74 8.44 -6.03
CA THR A 238 -0.49 9.22 -7.26
C THR A 238 0.73 10.12 -7.07
N PRO A 239 1.43 10.54 -8.15
CA PRO A 239 2.53 11.51 -8.07
C PRO A 239 2.15 12.79 -7.32
N VAL A 240 0.95 13.32 -7.58
CA VAL A 240 0.46 14.52 -6.89
C VAL A 240 0.32 14.27 -5.39
N ARG A 241 -0.14 13.09 -4.98
CA ARG A 241 -0.29 12.76 -3.55
C ARG A 241 1.06 12.52 -2.90
N SER A 242 1.97 11.83 -3.58
CA SER A 242 3.31 11.55 -3.07
C SER A 242 4.08 12.81 -2.72
N GLU A 243 3.83 13.91 -3.46
CA GLU A 243 4.48 15.20 -3.19
C GLU A 243 3.73 16.11 -2.21
N ASN A 244 2.41 15.99 -2.10
CA ASN A 244 1.63 16.92 -1.28
C ASN A 244 1.30 16.39 0.12
N ASP A 245 1.36 15.08 0.35
CA ASP A 245 1.14 14.52 1.69
C ASP A 245 2.48 14.27 2.40
N LYS A 246 2.72 15.00 3.49
CA LYS A 246 3.92 14.86 4.35
C LYS A 246 4.13 13.43 4.84
N ARG A 247 3.06 12.65 4.99
CA ARG A 247 3.11 11.26 5.46
C ARG A 247 3.63 10.32 4.39
N ILE A 248 3.19 10.51 3.15
CA ILE A 248 3.71 9.76 2.01
C ILE A 248 5.17 10.16 1.76
N LYS A 249 5.50 11.45 1.86
CA LYS A 249 6.90 11.91 1.80
C LYS A 249 7.79 11.20 2.84
N ARG A 250 7.32 11.09 4.09
CA ARG A 250 8.03 10.34 5.13
C ARG A 250 8.19 8.87 4.77
N PHE A 251 7.15 8.26 4.19
CA PHE A 251 7.23 6.88 3.70
C PHE A 251 8.30 6.71 2.63
N LYS A 252 8.34 7.62 1.64
CA LYS A 252 9.34 7.60 0.56
C LYS A 252 10.78 7.65 1.06
N LEU A 253 11.05 8.32 2.20
CA LEU A 253 12.39 8.42 2.77
C LEU A 253 12.92 7.10 3.32
N HIS A 254 12.03 6.17 3.72
CA HIS A 254 12.43 4.85 4.21
C HIS A 254 12.07 3.71 3.25
N ALA A 255 11.39 4.01 2.14
CA ALA A 255 11.14 3.05 1.07
C ALA A 255 12.47 2.57 0.49
N LYS A 256 12.58 1.25 0.27
CA LYS A 256 13.76 0.60 -0.31
C LYS A 256 13.68 0.45 -1.82
N GLY A 257 12.54 0.76 -2.41
CA GLY A 257 12.32 0.69 -3.84
C GLY A 257 11.07 1.47 -4.25
N PHE A 258 11.07 1.87 -5.51
CA PHE A 258 9.97 2.55 -6.17
C PHE A 258 9.55 1.76 -7.38
N ALA A 259 8.27 1.82 -7.68
CA ALA A 259 7.79 1.27 -8.92
C ALA A 259 6.62 2.07 -9.47
N VAL A 260 6.55 2.17 -10.79
CA VAL A 260 5.69 3.11 -11.49
C VAL A 260 4.91 2.38 -12.57
N ASP A 261 3.58 2.34 -12.43
CA ASP A 261 2.68 1.84 -13.49
C ASP A 261 2.31 2.96 -14.47
N LYS A 262 2.04 2.56 -15.71
CA LYS A 262 1.59 3.45 -16.80
C LYS A 262 2.50 4.67 -16.94
N ALA A 263 3.81 4.46 -16.83
CA ALA A 263 4.79 5.55 -16.86
C ALA A 263 4.75 6.38 -18.16
N ALA A 264 4.35 5.79 -19.29
CA ALA A 264 4.10 6.53 -20.54
C ALA A 264 3.04 7.64 -20.42
N ASN A 265 2.13 7.54 -19.44
CA ASN A 265 1.09 8.53 -19.17
C ASN A 265 1.53 9.55 -18.10
N MET A 266 2.78 9.51 -17.66
CA MET A 266 3.36 10.48 -16.73
C MET A 266 4.30 11.43 -17.47
N THR A 267 4.35 12.68 -17.02
CA THR A 267 5.38 13.60 -17.49
C THR A 267 6.73 13.22 -16.87
N ARG A 268 7.84 13.50 -17.58
CA ARG A 268 9.19 13.28 -17.03
C ARG A 268 9.38 13.99 -15.68
N PRO A 269 8.97 15.26 -15.49
CA PRO A 269 9.04 15.91 -14.17
C PRO A 269 8.25 15.15 -13.09
N SER A 270 7.04 14.68 -13.39
CA SER A 270 6.26 13.89 -12.43
C SER A 270 6.98 12.61 -12.01
N LEU A 271 7.69 11.95 -12.93
CA LEU A 271 8.49 10.76 -12.62
C LEU A 271 9.70 11.10 -11.74
N TYR A 272 10.42 12.19 -12.04
CA TYR A 272 11.56 12.63 -11.24
C TYR A 272 11.16 13.07 -9.84
N CYS A 273 10.08 13.83 -9.66
CA CYS A 273 9.59 14.20 -8.32
C CYS A 273 9.23 12.96 -7.48
N VAL A 274 8.63 11.97 -8.15
CA VAL A 274 8.25 10.70 -7.54
C VAL A 274 9.46 9.92 -7.07
N TRP A 275 10.46 9.72 -7.92
CA TRP A 275 11.64 8.92 -7.58
C TRP A 275 12.55 9.65 -6.57
N GLY A 276 12.65 10.98 -6.71
CA GLY A 276 13.48 11.84 -5.86
C GLY A 276 14.98 11.52 -5.98
N ASP A 277 15.75 12.08 -5.06
CA ASP A 277 17.22 11.98 -5.05
C ASP A 277 17.74 10.73 -4.31
N ASN A 278 16.86 9.79 -3.98
CA ASN A 278 17.18 8.69 -3.08
C ASN A 278 17.97 7.55 -3.75
N LEU A 279 18.27 7.64 -5.05
CA LEU A 279 18.94 6.62 -5.89
C LEU A 279 18.41 5.19 -5.64
N SER A 280 17.15 5.09 -5.23
CA SER A 280 16.56 3.81 -4.83
C SER A 280 16.19 3.01 -6.08
N PRO A 281 16.24 1.68 -6.05
CA PRO A 281 15.79 0.84 -7.15
C PRO A 281 14.43 1.29 -7.70
N LEU A 282 14.34 1.50 -9.02
CA LEU A 282 13.16 2.00 -9.70
C LEU A 282 12.71 1.02 -10.78
N PHE A 283 11.47 0.55 -10.69
CA PHE A 283 10.85 -0.30 -11.70
C PHE A 283 9.82 0.49 -12.48
N VAL A 284 9.93 0.51 -13.81
CA VAL A 284 9.05 1.30 -14.66
C VAL A 284 8.27 0.37 -15.57
N VAL A 285 6.95 0.33 -15.38
CA VAL A 285 6.02 -0.39 -16.24
C VAL A 285 5.33 0.62 -17.14
N SER A 286 5.41 0.40 -18.45
CA SER A 286 4.91 1.34 -19.44
C SER A 286 4.33 0.60 -20.64
N ASN A 287 3.45 1.29 -21.36
CA ASN A 287 2.97 0.84 -22.66
C ASN A 287 3.46 1.81 -23.73
N VAL A 288 4.53 1.46 -24.43
CA VAL A 288 4.99 2.23 -25.58
C VAL A 288 4.13 1.83 -26.77
N TYR A 289 2.92 2.38 -26.89
CA TYR A 289 2.34 2.46 -28.22
C TYR A 289 3.22 3.43 -29.00
N LYS A 290 4.03 2.91 -29.93
CA LYS A 290 4.59 3.73 -31.00
C LYS A 290 3.40 4.34 -31.73
N ARG A 291 3.03 5.60 -31.41
CA ARG A 291 2.32 6.43 -32.38
C ARG A 291 3.32 6.68 -33.49
N GLY A 292 3.25 5.87 -34.54
CA GLY A 292 3.92 6.20 -35.79
C GLY A 292 3.43 7.57 -36.25
N LYS A 293 4.34 8.53 -36.24
CA LYS A 293 4.38 9.65 -37.17
C LYS A 293 5.84 9.90 -37.47
#